data_AF-A0A967CJI6-F1
#
_entry.id   AF-A0A967CJI6-F1
#
_cell.length_a   1.000
_cell.length_b   1.000
_cell.length_c   1.000
_cell.angle_alpha   90.00
_cell.angle_beta   90.00
_cell.angle_gamma   90.00
#
_symmetry.space_group_name_H-M   'P 1'
#
loop_
_entity.id
_entity.type
_entity.pdbx_description
1 polymer ?
#
loop_
_entity_poly.entity_id
_entity_poly.type
_entity_poly.pdbx_seq_one_letter_code
_entity_poly.pdbx_strand_id
1 'polypeptide(L)'
;MSKAQNTSLVPVAKKLPAVRSSRADNKIFSLYDGERHFTDREEVREFLPDILGKALARTWIDSEFQSAFDQDPSGTLEAHGVFLPTNMTIEFQRQNSDRPRIVVYEKRPDSKFKVRVLYLQLVMMAGR
;
A
#
# COMPACT_ATOMS: atom_id res chain seq x y z
N MET A 1 48.53 17.07 50.64
CA MET A 1 48.39 15.87 49.79
C MET A 1 47.48 16.22 48.61
N SER A 2 48.01 16.75 47.50
CA SER A 2 47.22 17.12 46.31
C SER A 2 47.11 15.93 45.35
N LYS A 3 45.88 15.54 45.01
CA LYS A 3 45.57 14.39 44.16
C LYS A 3 45.80 14.79 42.69
N ALA A 4 46.81 14.19 42.04
CA ALA A 4 47.11 14.43 40.63
C ALA A 4 45.93 13.97 39.76
N GLN A 5 45.30 14.90 39.03
CA GLN A 5 44.28 14.58 38.04
C GLN A 5 44.97 14.20 36.73
N ASN A 6 44.78 12.95 36.32
CA ASN A 6 45.33 12.41 35.09
C ASN A 6 44.51 12.94 33.88
N THR A 7 45.15 13.78 33.06
CA THR A 7 44.58 14.40 31.84
C THR A 7 44.97 13.65 30.56
N SER A 8 45.17 12.33 30.64
CA SER A 8 45.46 11.51 29.47
C SER A 8 44.24 11.45 28.52
N LEU A 9 44.44 11.81 27.26
CA LEU A 9 43.43 11.69 26.20
C LEU A 9 43.13 10.21 25.94
N VAL A 10 41.89 9.79 26.21
CA VAL A 10 41.42 8.42 25.95
C VAL A 10 40.72 8.39 24.59
N PRO A 11 41.06 7.46 23.69
CA PRO A 11 40.40 7.39 22.38
C PRO A 11 38.93 6.99 22.57
N VAL A 12 38.03 7.90 22.22
CA VAL A 12 36.58 7.61 22.13
C VAL A 12 36.28 7.07 20.74
N ALA A 13 35.77 5.84 20.68
CA ALA A 13 35.32 5.25 19.43
C ALA A 13 34.17 6.09 18.85
N LYS A 14 34.37 6.67 17.66
CA LYS A 14 33.32 7.35 16.90
C LYS A 14 32.30 6.30 16.43
N LYS A 15 31.19 6.17 17.15
CA LYS A 15 30.01 5.48 16.64
C LYS A 15 29.33 6.41 15.64
N LEU A 16 29.46 6.11 14.35
CA LEU A 16 28.71 6.79 13.31
C LEU A 16 27.21 6.55 13.54
N PRO A 17 26.33 7.54 13.26
CA PRO A 17 24.89 7.32 13.31
C PRO A 17 24.50 6.21 12.34
N ALA A 18 23.51 5.40 12.73
CA ALA A 18 23.03 4.31 11.90
C ALA A 18 22.49 4.86 10.56
N VAL A 19 23.15 4.51 9.46
CA VAL A 19 22.67 4.82 8.10
C VAL A 19 21.50 3.89 7.82
N ARG A 20 20.29 4.45 7.68
CA ARG A 20 19.13 3.68 7.20
C ARG A 20 19.34 3.36 5.71
N SER A 21 19.36 2.07 5.39
CA SER A 21 19.43 1.60 4.01
C SER A 21 18.09 1.84 3.31
N SER A 22 18.09 2.60 2.21
CA SER A 22 16.90 2.89 1.39
C SER A 22 16.20 1.64 0.84
N ARG A 23 16.86 0.48 0.83
CA ARG A 23 16.23 -0.79 0.41
C ARG A 23 15.19 -1.30 1.41
N ALA A 24 15.31 -0.96 2.69
CA ALA A 24 14.34 -1.38 3.69
C ALA A 24 13.02 -0.60 3.55
N ASP A 25 13.09 0.66 3.12
CA ASP A 25 11.91 1.54 2.99
C ASP A 25 10.92 1.01 1.94
N ASN A 26 11.41 0.45 0.82
CA ASN A 26 10.55 -0.11 -0.22
C ASN A 26 9.76 -1.35 0.21
N LYS A 27 10.26 -2.13 1.18
CA LYS A 27 9.53 -3.27 1.74
C LYS A 27 8.38 -2.85 2.66
N ILE A 28 8.49 -1.70 3.33
CA ILE A 28 7.48 -1.22 4.28
C ILE A 28 6.17 -0.87 3.56
N PHE A 29 6.26 -0.45 2.30
CA PHE A 29 5.09 -0.06 1.50
C PHE A 29 4.61 -1.16 0.54
N SER A 30 5.11 -2.40 0.63
CA SER A 30 4.64 -3.47 -0.25
C SER A 30 3.17 -3.79 0.03
N LEU A 31 2.36 -3.89 -1.02
CA LEU A 31 0.95 -4.26 -0.90
C LEU A 31 0.79 -5.75 -0.56
N TYR A 32 1.73 -6.56 -1.05
CA TYR A 32 1.83 -7.99 -0.83
C TYR A 32 3.30 -8.42 -0.84
N ASP A 33 3.66 -9.39 0.01
CA ASP A 33 5.03 -9.91 0.09
C ASP A 33 5.17 -11.08 -0.91
N GLY A 34 5.19 -10.74 -2.21
CA GLY A 34 5.26 -11.71 -3.32
C GLY A 34 4.38 -11.31 -4.51
N GLU A 35 4.02 -12.30 -5.33
CA GLU A 35 3.06 -12.14 -6.43
C GLU A 35 1.80 -12.96 -6.12
N ARG A 36 0.63 -12.36 -6.31
CA ARG A 36 -0.66 -13.02 -6.14
C ARG A 36 -1.48 -12.89 -7.40
N HIS A 37 -1.80 -14.04 -7.98
CA HIS A 37 -2.66 -14.17 -9.14
C HIS A 37 -4.03 -14.65 -8.68
N PHE A 38 -5.05 -13.85 -8.94
CA PHE A 38 -6.43 -14.22 -8.64
C PHE A 38 -7.04 -14.96 -9.83
N THR A 39 -7.47 -16.20 -9.62
CA THR A 39 -8.20 -16.99 -10.64
C THR A 39 -9.71 -16.90 -10.44
N ASP A 40 -10.14 -16.99 -9.18
CA ASP A 40 -11.55 -17.16 -8.84
C ASP A 40 -12.15 -15.97 -8.11
N ARG A 41 -13.47 -15.83 -8.28
CA ARG A 41 -14.25 -14.77 -7.64
C ARG A 41 -14.24 -14.87 -6.11
N GLU A 42 -14.16 -16.08 -5.58
CA GLU A 42 -14.18 -16.35 -4.14
C GLU A 42 -12.90 -15.85 -3.48
N GLU A 43 -11.74 -16.16 -4.07
CA GLU A 43 -10.45 -15.66 -3.60
C GLU A 43 -10.37 -14.14 -3.66
N VAL A 44 -10.90 -13.55 -4.73
CA VAL A 44 -10.99 -12.09 -4.84
C VAL A 44 -11.82 -11.50 -3.69
N ARG A 45 -12.93 -12.12 -3.32
CA ARG A 45 -13.76 -11.61 -2.21
C ARG A 45 -13.10 -11.77 -0.86
N GLU A 46 -12.33 -12.82 -0.66
CA GLU A 46 -11.69 -13.12 0.62
C GLU A 46 -10.45 -12.26 0.86
N PHE A 47 -9.57 -12.11 -0.15
CA PHE A 47 -8.25 -11.55 0.06
C PHE A 47 -8.01 -10.19 -0.58
N LEU A 48 -8.71 -9.86 -1.67
CA LEU A 48 -8.56 -8.56 -2.32
C LEU A 48 -8.90 -7.39 -1.37
N PRO A 49 -9.89 -7.49 -0.45
CA PRO A 49 -10.18 -6.40 0.49
C PRO A 49 -8.99 -6.00 1.37
N ASP A 50 -8.17 -6.95 1.84
CA ASP A 50 -7.00 -6.64 2.68
C ASP A 50 -5.92 -5.89 1.87
N ILE A 51 -5.65 -6.37 0.65
CA ILE A 51 -4.69 -5.75 -0.28
C ILE A 51 -5.15 -4.34 -0.67
N LEU A 52 -6.42 -4.19 -1.04
CA LEU A 52 -7.00 -2.89 -1.38
C LEU A 52 -7.03 -1.95 -0.17
N GLY A 53 -7.18 -2.48 1.05
CA GLY A 53 -7.06 -1.71 2.29
C GLY A 53 -5.66 -1.11 2.46
N LYS A 54 -4.61 -1.90 2.23
CA LYS A 54 -3.22 -1.42 2.24
C LYS A 54 -2.97 -0.42 1.11
N ALA A 55 -3.50 -0.66 -0.09
CA ALA A 55 -3.39 0.26 -1.20
C ALA A 55 -4.05 1.60 -0.88
N LEU A 56 -5.27 1.59 -0.32
CA LEU A 56 -5.97 2.79 0.14
C LEU A 56 -5.17 3.55 1.18
N ALA A 57 -4.65 2.87 2.21
CA ALA A 57 -3.82 3.50 3.21
C ALA A 57 -2.54 4.12 2.59
N ARG A 58 -1.92 3.43 1.62
CA ARG A 58 -0.75 3.93 0.90
C ARG A 58 -1.07 5.18 0.07
N THR A 59 -2.24 5.25 -0.57
CA THR A 59 -2.65 6.47 -1.31
C THR A 59 -2.74 7.74 -0.44
N TRP A 60 -2.81 7.60 0.89
CA TRP A 60 -2.83 8.75 1.81
C TRP A 60 -1.44 9.25 2.18
N ILE A 61 -0.43 8.37 2.13
CA ILE A 61 0.93 8.65 2.60
C ILE A 61 1.86 8.93 1.41
N ASP A 62 1.58 8.31 0.27
CA ASP A 62 2.42 8.33 -0.94
C ASP A 62 1.65 8.97 -2.11
N SER A 63 1.96 10.24 -2.41
CA SER A 63 1.32 11.01 -3.48
C SER A 63 1.66 10.51 -4.89
N GLU A 64 2.82 9.89 -5.06
CA GLU A 64 3.24 9.30 -6.33
C GLU A 64 2.41 8.05 -6.62
N PHE A 65 2.34 7.15 -5.64
CA PHE A 65 1.46 5.98 -5.71
C PHE A 65 -0.01 6.39 -5.89
N GLN A 66 -0.47 7.41 -5.19
CA GLN A 66 -1.84 7.93 -5.37
C GLN A 66 -2.11 8.39 -6.81
N SER A 67 -1.16 9.10 -7.42
CA SER A 67 -1.32 9.60 -8.79
C SER A 67 -1.32 8.46 -9.80
N ALA A 68 -0.45 7.46 -9.62
CA ALA A 68 -0.42 6.25 -10.45
C ALA A 68 -1.75 5.46 -10.31
N PHE A 69 -2.21 5.25 -9.08
CA PHE A 69 -3.42 4.50 -8.77
C PHE A 69 -4.70 5.19 -9.29
N ASP A 70 -4.71 6.52 -9.39
CA ASP A 70 -5.84 7.26 -9.96
C ASP A 70 -5.90 7.21 -11.49
N GLN A 71 -4.74 7.13 -12.15
CA GLN A 71 -4.65 7.00 -13.61
C GLN A 71 -4.97 5.57 -14.08
N ASP A 72 -4.34 4.58 -13.44
CA ASP A 72 -4.53 3.17 -13.74
C ASP A 72 -4.44 2.32 -12.46
N PRO A 73 -5.57 2.09 -11.77
CA PRO A 73 -5.58 1.30 -10.54
C PRO A 73 -5.23 -0.18 -10.80
N SER A 74 -5.57 -0.71 -11.98
CA SER A 74 -5.27 -2.09 -12.34
C SER A 74 -3.79 -2.27 -12.61
N GLY A 75 -3.19 -1.44 -13.48
CA GLY A 75 -1.76 -1.50 -13.76
C GLY A 75 -0.89 -1.20 -12.53
N THR A 76 -1.35 -0.29 -11.64
CA THR A 76 -0.65 -0.02 -10.38
C THR A 76 -0.62 -1.26 -9.48
N LEU A 77 -1.72 -2.01 -9.37
CA LEU A 77 -1.75 -3.25 -8.58
C LEU A 77 -0.83 -4.32 -9.17
N GLU A 78 -0.82 -4.47 -10.50
CA GLU A 78 0.07 -5.42 -11.19
C GLU A 78 1.55 -5.08 -10.94
N ALA A 79 1.92 -3.80 -10.97
CA ALA A 79 3.27 -3.34 -10.63
C ALA A 79 3.68 -3.67 -9.18
N HIS A 80 2.71 -3.89 -8.31
CA HIS A 80 2.89 -4.32 -6.92
C HIS A 80 2.65 -5.83 -6.71
N GLY A 81 2.64 -6.62 -7.79
CA GLY A 81 2.55 -8.07 -7.75
C GLY A 81 1.13 -8.61 -7.59
N VAL A 82 0.10 -7.79 -7.82
CA VAL A 82 -1.30 -8.18 -7.63
C VAL A 82 -1.99 -8.24 -9.00
N PHE A 83 -2.24 -9.45 -9.48
CA PHE A 83 -2.81 -9.69 -10.80
C PHE A 83 -4.28 -10.09 -10.68
N LEU A 84 -5.15 -9.28 -11.29
CA LEU A 84 -6.59 -9.55 -11.35
C LEU A 84 -6.95 -10.36 -12.60
N PRO A 85 -8.00 -11.19 -12.53
CA PRO A 85 -8.47 -11.89 -13.70
C PRO A 85 -9.07 -10.92 -14.71
N THR A 86 -8.97 -11.24 -16.01
CA THR A 86 -9.34 -10.36 -17.12
C THR A 86 -10.81 -9.96 -17.14
N ASN A 87 -11.67 -10.74 -16.48
CA ASN A 87 -13.09 -10.44 -16.31
C ASN A 87 -13.36 -9.42 -15.18
N MET A 88 -12.35 -8.95 -14.45
CA MET A 88 -12.51 -7.97 -13.39
C MET A 88 -11.96 -6.60 -13.77
N THR A 89 -12.54 -5.56 -13.17
CA THR A 89 -12.11 -4.17 -13.38
C THR A 89 -12.23 -3.41 -12.07
N ILE A 90 -11.25 -2.57 -11.77
CA ILE A 90 -11.24 -1.73 -10.57
C ILE A 90 -11.51 -0.29 -10.98
N GLU A 91 -12.37 0.38 -10.23
CA GLU A 91 -12.61 1.81 -10.35
C GLU A 91 -12.28 2.48 -9.03
N PHE A 92 -11.37 3.46 -9.09
CA PHE A 92 -11.04 4.33 -7.96
C PHE A 92 -11.83 5.63 -8.10
N GLN A 93 -12.62 5.97 -7.09
CA GLN A 93 -13.47 7.15 -7.08
C GLN A 93 -13.01 8.12 -6.00
N ARG A 94 -12.53 9.28 -6.44
CA ARG A 94 -12.29 10.47 -5.61
C ARG A 94 -13.51 11.39 -5.65
N GLN A 95 -14.66 10.94 -5.13
CA GLN A 95 -15.81 11.83 -4.96
C GLN A 95 -15.54 12.75 -3.76
N ASN A 96 -14.84 13.87 -4.00
CA ASN A 96 -14.66 14.99 -3.07
C ASN A 96 -13.98 14.64 -1.73
N SER A 97 -12.64 14.54 -1.77
CA SER A 97 -11.62 14.63 -0.70
C SER A 97 -11.76 13.85 0.62
N ASP A 98 -12.95 13.55 1.14
CA ASP A 98 -13.11 13.01 2.50
C ASP A 98 -13.13 11.49 2.55
N ARG A 99 -13.56 10.81 1.48
CA ARG A 99 -13.77 9.35 1.49
C ARG A 99 -13.42 8.70 0.15
N PRO A 100 -12.15 8.33 -0.07
CA PRO A 100 -11.79 7.56 -1.26
C PRO A 100 -12.52 6.22 -1.25
N ARG A 101 -12.99 5.82 -2.43
CA ARG A 101 -13.72 4.57 -2.63
C ARG A 101 -13.08 3.77 -3.75
N ILE A 102 -12.89 2.48 -3.50
CA ILE A 102 -12.55 1.49 -4.52
C ILE A 102 -13.78 0.64 -4.78
N VAL A 103 -14.11 0.43 -6.04
CA VAL A 103 -15.17 -0.49 -6.45
C VAL A 103 -14.59 -1.51 -7.41
N VAL A 104 -14.83 -2.79 -7.12
CA VAL A 104 -14.42 -3.89 -7.99
C VAL A 104 -15.65 -4.42 -8.70
N TYR A 105 -15.53 -4.47 -10.02
CA TYR A 105 -16.55 -4.97 -10.92
C TYR A 105 -16.09 -6.25 -11.58
N GLU A 106 -17.05 -7.11 -11.86
CA GLU A 106 -16.91 -8.30 -12.69
C GLU A 106 -17.74 -8.08 -13.95
N LYS A 107 -17.09 -8.18 -15.11
CA LYS A 107 -17.68 -8.15 -16.44
C LYS A 107 -17.89 -9.58 -16.90
N ARG A 108 -19.08 -9.88 -17.42
CA ARG A 108 -19.28 -11.16 -18.10
C ARG A 108 -18.63 -11.11 -19.49
N PRO A 109 -18.02 -12.21 -19.96
CA PRO A 109 -17.30 -12.24 -21.25
C PRO A 109 -18.13 -11.74 -22.44
N ASP A 110 -19.45 -11.94 -22.41
CA ASP A 110 -20.37 -11.56 -23.50
C ASP A 110 -21.31 -10.40 -23.16
N SER A 111 -21.01 -9.62 -22.12
CA SER A 111 -21.96 -8.60 -21.64
C SER A 111 -21.31 -7.28 -21.28
N LYS A 112 -21.93 -6.18 -21.72
CA LYS A 112 -21.58 -4.82 -21.27
C LYS A 112 -21.93 -4.59 -19.79
N PHE A 113 -22.67 -5.50 -19.18
CA PHE A 113 -23.08 -5.41 -17.77
C PHE A 113 -21.90 -5.72 -16.85
N LYS A 114 -21.59 -4.74 -15.99
CA LYS A 114 -20.65 -4.86 -14.88
C LYS A 114 -21.42 -5.17 -13.60
N VAL A 115 -21.10 -6.28 -12.92
CA VAL A 115 -21.64 -6.62 -11.61
C VAL A 115 -20.67 -6.17 -10.54
N ARG A 116 -21.12 -5.41 -9.54
CA ARG A 116 -20.26 -5.02 -8.42
C ARG A 116 -20.00 -6.22 -7.52
N VAL A 117 -18.73 -6.61 -7.38
CA VAL A 117 -18.30 -7.74 -6.53
C VAL A 117 -18.10 -7.27 -5.11
N LEU A 118 -17.31 -6.21 -4.93
CA LEU A 118 -17.04 -5.59 -3.64
C LEU A 118 -16.83 -4.09 -3.81
N TYR A 119 -16.99 -3.36 -2.72
CA TYR A 119 -16.52 -1.99 -2.62
C TYR A 119 -15.84 -1.81 -1.28
N LEU A 120 -14.79 -1.00 -1.27
CA LEU A 120 -14.06 -0.64 -0.08
C LEU A 120 -14.03 0.87 0.02
N GLN A 121 -14.31 1.39 1.21
CA GLN A 121 -14.31 2.82 1.47
C GLN A 121 -13.61 3.05 2.81
N LEU A 122 -12.66 3.98 2.82
CA LEU A 122 -12.01 4.37 4.06
C LEU A 122 -12.94 5.34 4.83
N VAL A 123 -13.27 4.99 6.07
CA VAL A 123 -14.12 5.81 6.95
C VAL A 123 -13.33 6.11 8.22
N MET A 124 -12.92 7.37 8.39
CA MET A 124 -12.43 7.84 9.68
C MET A 124 -13.60 7.93 10.66
N MET A 125 -13.49 7.25 11.80
CA MET A 125 -14.46 7.29 12.90
C MET A 125 -13.80 8.00 14.08
N ALA A 126 -14.32 9.16 14.46
CA ALA A 126 -13.96 9.80 15.73
C ALA A 126 -14.97 9.34 16.80
N GLY A 127 -14.48 8.70 17.86
CA GLY A 127 -15.28 8.30 19.02
C GLY A 127 -15.53 9.47 19.98
N ARG A 128 -16.59 9.36 20.79
CA ARG A 128 -16.78 10.18 21.99
C ARG A 128 -16.09 9.54 23.18
#